data_AF-A0A9D8WXF2-F1
#
_entry.id   AF-A0A9D8WXF2-F1
#
_cell.length_a   1.000
_cell.length_b   1.000
_cell.length_c   1.000
_cell.angle_alpha   90.00
_cell.angle_beta   90.00
_cell.angle_gamma   90.00
#
_symmetry.space_group_name_H-M   'P 1'
#
loop_
_entity.id
_entity.type
_entity.pdbx_description
1 polymer ?
#
loop_
_entity_poly.entity_id
_entity_poly.type
_entity_poly.pdbx_seq_one_letter_code
_entity_poly.pdbx_strand_id
1 'polypeptide(L)'
;MKPLLLGKKRRWSVWNQILISMLTGGIGYGFLEVLWRGYTHSSMILTGGFCFTVILFLNRRLRNTPLVFRCLLCTAFVVVTEFFVGLLVNRILRLDVWDYSASRFNLLGQICLEFSLIWFFICFLLSLAMTVAFRKGKI
;
A
#
# COMPACT_ATOMS: atom_id res chain seq x y z
N MET A 1 21.38 41.85 20.27
CA MET A 1 21.39 40.45 20.77
C MET A 1 19.96 39.92 20.73
N LYS A 2 19.58 39.16 19.70
CA LYS A 2 18.28 38.45 19.63
C LYS A 2 18.59 36.95 19.62
N PRO A 3 18.07 36.14 20.56
CA PRO A 3 18.42 34.75 20.64
C PRO A 3 17.80 33.98 19.47
N LEU A 4 18.67 33.15 18.91
CA LEU A 4 18.48 32.22 17.81
C LEU A 4 17.47 31.12 18.22
N LEU A 5 16.17 31.39 18.13
CA LEU A 5 15.14 30.35 18.26
C LEU A 5 15.08 29.54 16.95
N LEU A 6 16.13 28.77 16.70
CA LEU A 6 16.09 27.65 15.77
C LEU A 6 15.09 26.63 16.32
N GLY A 7 13.85 26.73 15.83
CA GLY A 7 12.78 25.79 16.11
C GLY A 7 13.29 24.36 15.91
N LYS A 8 13.38 23.61 17.00
CA LYS A 8 13.76 22.20 17.00
C LYS A 8 12.75 21.46 16.13
N LYS A 9 13.09 21.21 14.85
CA LYS A 9 12.28 20.43 13.90
C LYS A 9 11.90 19.13 14.62
N ARG A 10 10.65 19.00 15.06
CA ARG A 10 10.17 17.87 15.85
C ARG A 10 10.27 16.62 14.97
N ARG A 11 11.38 15.88 15.11
CA ARG A 11 11.61 14.64 14.37
C ARG A 11 10.70 13.58 14.98
N TRP A 12 9.55 13.37 14.35
CA TRP A 12 8.57 12.36 14.76
C TRP A 12 9.21 10.97 14.81
N SER A 13 8.89 10.21 15.87
CA SER A 13 9.32 8.82 16.05
C SER A 13 8.97 7.98 14.82
N VAL A 14 9.82 7.02 14.47
CA VAL A 14 9.59 6.06 13.37
C VAL A 14 8.28 5.30 13.60
N TRP A 15 7.97 4.96 14.86
CA TRP A 15 6.72 4.31 15.25
C TRP A 15 5.48 5.14 14.90
N ASN A 16 5.55 6.47 15.09
CA ASN A 16 4.44 7.36 14.74
C ASN A 16 4.25 7.40 13.22
N GLN A 17 5.33 7.39 12.44
CA GLN A 17 5.25 7.36 10.98
C GLN A 17 4.62 6.04 10.48
N ILE A 18 5.03 4.91 11.06
CA ILE A 18 4.45 3.61 10.74
C ILE A 18 2.96 3.61 11.08
N LEU A 19 2.59 4.00 12.30
CA LEU A 19 1.19 4.02 12.74
C LEU A 19 0.32 4.89 11.83
N ILE A 20 0.74 6.12 11.54
CA ILE A 20 0.01 7.02 10.64
C ILE A 20 -0.16 6.38 9.26
N SER A 21 0.91 5.80 8.71
CA SER A 21 0.82 5.13 7.40
C SER A 21 -0.14 3.93 7.43
N MET A 22 -0.10 3.09 8.46
CA MET A 22 -1.01 1.95 8.57
C MET A 22 -2.46 2.38 8.67
N LEU A 23 -2.76 3.43 9.45
CA LEU A 23 -4.11 3.97 9.58
C LEU A 23 -4.59 4.58 8.26
N THR A 24 -3.76 5.41 7.61
CA THR A 24 -4.11 6.02 6.31
C THR A 24 -4.33 4.95 5.24
N GLY A 25 -3.43 3.97 5.15
CA GLY A 25 -3.53 2.88 4.19
C GLY A 25 -4.72 1.98 4.44
N GLY A 26 -4.96 1.59 5.70
CA GLY A 26 -6.05 0.71 6.08
C GLY A 26 -7.42 1.36 5.88
N ILE A 27 -7.59 2.61 6.30
CA ILE A 27 -8.83 3.36 6.09
C ILE A 27 -9.06 3.62 4.59
N GLY A 28 -8.01 4.06 3.87
CA GLY A 28 -8.11 4.34 2.44
C GLY A 28 -8.47 3.09 1.63
N TYR A 29 -7.81 1.96 1.93
CA TYR A 29 -8.14 0.69 1.32
C TYR A 29 -9.54 0.21 1.70
N GLY A 30 -9.90 0.24 2.98
CA GLY A 30 -11.22 -0.17 3.46
C GLY A 30 -12.34 0.65 2.81
N PHE A 31 -12.13 1.95 2.60
CA PHE A 31 -13.07 2.80 1.89
C PHE A 31 -13.20 2.42 0.40
N LEU A 32 -12.09 2.19 -0.29
CA LEU A 32 -12.11 1.70 -1.68
C LEU A 32 -12.86 0.37 -1.80
N GLU A 33 -12.64 -0.53 -0.85
CA GLU A 33 -13.30 -1.84 -0.82
C GLU A 33 -14.81 -1.71 -0.57
N VAL A 34 -15.23 -0.83 0.35
CA VAL A 34 -16.66 -0.56 0.60
C VAL A 34 -17.32 0.03 -0.65
N LEU A 35 -16.65 0.92 -1.38
CA LEU A 35 -17.18 1.46 -2.64
C LEU A 35 -17.32 0.39 -3.73
N TRP A 36 -16.41 -0.59 -3.77
CA TRP A 36 -16.39 -1.63 -4.80
C TRP A 36 -17.31 -2.82 -4.49
N ARG A 37 -17.30 -3.33 -3.25
CA ARG A 37 -17.96 -4.56 -2.81
C ARG A 37 -19.12 -4.33 -1.84
N GLY A 38 -19.29 -3.12 -1.31
CA GLY A 38 -20.34 -2.76 -0.35
C GLY A 38 -20.01 -3.05 1.13
N TYR A 39 -18.93 -3.78 1.41
CA TYR A 39 -18.48 -4.11 2.76
C TYR A 39 -16.97 -4.40 2.78
N THR A 40 -16.36 -4.42 3.98
CA THR A 40 -14.93 -4.72 4.16
C THR A 40 -14.71 -5.62 5.38
N HIS A 41 -13.64 -6.40 5.38
CA HIS A 41 -13.23 -7.21 6.54
C HIS A 41 -12.00 -6.61 7.22
N SER A 42 -11.89 -6.84 8.54
CA SER A 42 -10.76 -6.38 9.35
C SER A 42 -9.41 -6.86 8.81
N SER A 43 -9.34 -8.08 8.27
CA SER A 43 -8.13 -8.62 7.63
C SER A 43 -7.67 -7.79 6.42
N MET A 44 -8.62 -7.24 5.66
CA MET A 44 -8.35 -6.44 4.47
C MET A 44 -7.87 -5.05 4.85
N ILE A 45 -8.48 -4.43 5.86
CA ILE A 45 -8.02 -3.15 6.41
C ILE A 45 -6.58 -3.27 6.91
N LEU A 46 -6.28 -4.33 7.66
CA LEU A 46 -4.92 -4.60 8.15
C LEU A 46 -3.92 -4.80 7.00
N THR A 47 -4.31 -5.58 5.98
CA THR A 47 -3.47 -5.83 4.81
C THR A 47 -3.23 -4.56 4.00
N GLY A 48 -4.28 -3.76 3.76
CA GLY A 48 -4.17 -2.46 3.09
C GLY A 48 -3.24 -1.49 3.81
N GLY A 49 -3.35 -1.42 5.15
CA GLY A 49 -2.44 -0.63 5.97
C GLY A 49 -0.99 -1.09 5.87
N PHE A 50 -0.75 -2.40 5.96
CA PHE A 50 0.58 -2.99 5.83
C PHE A 50 1.19 -2.74 4.44
N CYS A 51 0.45 -3.03 3.37
CA CYS A 51 0.87 -2.79 2.00
C CYS A 51 1.22 -1.32 1.78
N PHE A 52 0.39 -0.40 2.24
CA PHE A 52 0.64 1.04 2.09
C PHE A 52 1.93 1.47 2.81
N THR A 53 2.15 1.03 4.05
CA THR A 53 3.39 1.31 4.79
C THR A 53 4.62 0.83 4.03
N VAL A 54 4.59 -0.40 3.50
CA VAL A 54 5.72 -0.95 2.74
C VAL A 54 5.92 -0.20 1.43
N ILE A 55 4.86 0.17 0.70
CA ILE A 55 4.97 0.96 -0.52
C ILE A 55 5.63 2.31 -0.25
N LEU A 56 5.24 3.01 0.83
CA LEU A 56 5.88 4.27 1.22
C LEU A 56 7.36 4.07 1.57
N PHE A 57 7.69 2.99 2.28
CA PHE A 57 9.07 2.65 2.64
C PHE A 57 9.92 2.36 1.40
N LEU A 58 9.45 1.48 0.51
CA LEU A 58 10.09 1.15 -0.77
C LEU A 58 10.28 2.42 -1.60
N ASN A 59 9.28 3.29 -1.63
CA ASN A 59 9.36 4.53 -2.40
C ASN A 59 10.44 5.49 -1.92
N ARG A 60 10.65 5.57 -0.60
CA ARG A 60 11.74 6.36 0.00
C ARG A 60 13.10 5.73 -0.26
N ARG A 61 13.21 4.41 -0.16
CA ARG A 61 14.48 3.68 -0.32
C ARG A 61 14.94 3.66 -1.78
N LEU A 62 14.01 3.49 -2.71
CA LEU A 62 14.25 3.38 -4.15
C LEU A 62 14.02 4.71 -4.89
N ARG A 63 14.16 5.85 -4.21
CA ARG A 63 13.88 7.17 -4.80
C ARG A 63 14.72 7.51 -6.05
N ASN A 64 15.89 6.88 -6.18
CA ASN A 64 16.83 7.10 -7.28
C ASN A 64 16.67 6.08 -8.43
N THR A 65 15.76 5.11 -8.30
CA THR A 65 15.51 4.13 -9.37
C THR A 65 14.44 4.64 -10.34
N PRO A 66 14.41 4.16 -11.60
CA PRO A 66 13.33 4.50 -12.53
C PRO A 66 11.94 4.25 -11.93
N LEU A 67 11.00 5.17 -12.18
CA LEU A 67 9.64 5.13 -11.62
C LEU A 67 8.96 3.79 -11.91
N VAL A 68 9.03 3.32 -13.16
CA VAL A 68 8.38 2.07 -13.59
C VAL A 68 8.90 0.87 -12.80
N PHE A 69 10.22 0.75 -12.63
CA PHE A 69 10.83 -0.36 -11.88
C PHE A 69 10.35 -0.40 -10.43
N ARG A 70 10.29 0.77 -9.79
CA ARG A 70 9.76 0.90 -8.43
C ARG A 70 8.29 0.55 -8.34
N CYS A 71 7.47 0.95 -9.31
CA CYS A 71 6.07 0.57 -9.38
C CYS A 71 5.91 -0.94 -9.50
N LEU A 72 6.68 -1.58 -10.40
CA LEU A 72 6.67 -3.04 -10.55
C LEU A 72 7.01 -3.76 -9.24
N LEU A 73 8.01 -3.29 -8.49
CA LEU A 73 8.34 -3.87 -7.18
C LEU A 73 7.23 -3.67 -6.14
N CYS A 74 6.61 -2.49 -6.11
CA CYS A 74 5.49 -2.22 -5.20
C CYS A 74 4.28 -3.11 -5.55
N THR A 75 3.95 -3.24 -6.83
CA THR A 75 2.85 -4.09 -7.31
C THR A 75 3.13 -5.55 -7.02
N ALA A 76 4.34 -6.05 -7.30
CA ALA A 76 4.73 -7.41 -6.98
C ALA A 76 4.56 -7.69 -5.48
N PHE A 77 4.96 -6.74 -4.62
CA PHE A 77 4.76 -6.86 -3.18
C PHE A 77 3.28 -6.95 -2.78
N VAL A 78 2.42 -6.10 -3.35
CA VAL A 78 0.97 -6.14 -3.10
C VAL A 78 0.38 -7.47 -3.52
N VAL A 79 0.64 -7.92 -4.75
CA VAL A 79 0.11 -9.17 -5.30
C VAL A 79 0.58 -10.39 -4.49
N VAL A 80 1.86 -10.41 -4.09
CA VAL A 80 2.38 -11.49 -3.23
C VAL A 80 1.70 -11.48 -1.86
N THR A 81 1.53 -10.30 -1.26
CA THR A 81 0.85 -10.16 0.04
C THR A 81 -0.59 -10.60 -0.06
N GLU A 82 -1.31 -10.15 -1.09
CA GLU A 82 -2.70 -10.52 -1.37
C GLU A 82 -2.86 -12.03 -1.54
N PHE A 83 -1.96 -12.67 -2.29
CA PHE A 83 -1.96 -14.12 -2.45
C PHE A 83 -1.78 -14.86 -1.12
N PHE A 84 -0.78 -14.50 -0.32
CA PHE A 84 -0.53 -15.17 0.96
C PHE A 84 -1.62 -14.90 2.00
N VAL A 85 -2.11 -13.67 2.08
CA VAL A 85 -3.23 -13.32 2.97
C VAL A 85 -4.49 -14.03 2.51
N GLY A 86 -4.79 -14.08 1.22
CA GLY A 86 -5.90 -14.83 0.66
C GLY A 86 -5.81 -16.31 1.01
N LEU A 87 -4.64 -16.93 0.84
CA LEU A 87 -4.42 -18.32 1.28
C LEU A 87 -4.69 -18.52 2.77
N LEU A 88 -4.17 -17.65 3.64
CA LEU A 88 -4.38 -17.74 5.09
C LEU A 88 -5.87 -17.53 5.44
N VAL A 89 -6.48 -16.47 4.94
CA VAL A 89 -7.81 -16.02 5.32
C VAL A 89 -8.90 -16.90 4.70
N ASN A 90 -8.72 -17.37 3.47
CA ASN A 90 -9.74 -18.15 2.77
C ASN A 90 -9.56 -19.66 3.00
N ARG A 91 -8.33 -20.18 3.00
CA ARG A 91 -8.12 -21.63 3.15
C ARG A 91 -8.13 -22.08 4.60
N ILE A 92 -7.66 -21.24 5.54
CA ILE A 92 -7.64 -21.60 6.97
C ILE A 92 -8.88 -21.05 7.66
N LEU A 93 -9.19 -19.76 7.48
CA LEU A 93 -10.27 -19.09 8.22
C LEU A 93 -11.64 -19.12 7.51
N ARG A 94 -11.70 -19.56 6.23
CA ARG A 94 -12.94 -19.65 5.42
C ARG A 94 -13.76 -18.36 5.40
N LEU A 95 -13.08 -17.23 5.25
CA LEU A 95 -13.72 -15.90 5.22
C LEU A 95 -14.08 -15.43 3.81
N ASP A 96 -13.68 -16.16 2.76
CA ASP A 96 -14.01 -15.93 1.33
C ASP A 96 -13.86 -14.47 0.86
N VAL A 97 -12.74 -13.88 1.27
CA VAL A 97 -12.32 -12.52 0.93
C VAL A 97 -11.57 -12.52 -0.40
N TRP A 98 -11.76 -11.53 -1.28
CA TRP A 98 -11.07 -11.48 -2.58
C TRP A 98 -11.26 -12.75 -3.44
N ASP A 99 -12.49 -13.21 -3.60
CA ASP A 99 -12.77 -14.35 -4.49
C ASP A 99 -12.66 -13.94 -5.97
N TYR A 100 -11.54 -14.31 -6.59
CA TYR A 100 -11.26 -14.11 -8.01
C TYR A 100 -11.41 -15.41 -8.83
N SER A 101 -12.07 -16.44 -8.30
CA SER A 101 -12.21 -17.74 -8.97
C SER A 101 -12.92 -17.64 -10.33
N ALA A 102 -13.80 -16.66 -10.50
CA ALA A 102 -14.50 -16.39 -11.76
C ALA A 102 -13.71 -15.50 -12.74
N SER A 103 -12.60 -14.89 -12.31
CA SER A 103 -11.79 -13.99 -13.16
C SER A 103 -10.83 -14.76 -14.07
N ARG A 104 -10.55 -14.21 -15.25
CA ARG A 104 -9.56 -14.78 -16.17
C ARG A 104 -8.14 -14.61 -15.61
N PHE A 105 -7.28 -15.58 -15.89
CA PHE A 105 -5.89 -15.61 -15.39
C PHE A 105 -5.80 -15.46 -13.86
N ASN A 106 -6.73 -16.05 -13.12
CA ASN A 106 -6.64 -16.14 -11.67
C ASN A 106 -5.66 -17.24 -11.24
N LEU A 107 -5.06 -17.06 -10.06
CA LEU A 107 -4.23 -18.07 -9.40
C LEU A 107 -4.91 -18.46 -8.09
N LEU A 108 -5.39 -19.71 -8.03
CA LEU A 108 -6.11 -20.28 -6.87
C LEU A 108 -7.32 -19.44 -6.40
N GLY A 109 -7.87 -18.60 -7.28
CA GLY A 109 -8.91 -17.63 -6.92
C GLY A 109 -8.48 -16.54 -5.94
N GLN A 110 -7.18 -16.39 -5.63
CA GLN A 110 -6.68 -15.44 -4.62
C GLN A 110 -6.11 -14.16 -5.21
N ILE A 111 -5.58 -14.24 -6.43
CA ILE A 111 -5.13 -13.10 -7.23
C ILE A 111 -5.54 -13.32 -8.68
N CYS A 112 -5.63 -12.26 -9.48
CA CYS A 112 -5.74 -12.36 -10.92
C CYS A 112 -5.00 -11.24 -11.65
N LEU A 113 -4.80 -11.41 -12.95
CA LEU A 113 -4.09 -10.42 -13.78
C LEU A 113 -4.80 -9.06 -13.82
N GLU A 114 -6.12 -9.05 -13.91
CA GLU A 114 -6.92 -7.82 -14.00
C GLU A 114 -6.72 -6.93 -12.76
N PHE A 115 -6.85 -7.49 -11.56
CA PHE A 115 -6.61 -6.75 -10.32
C PHE A 115 -5.13 -6.43 -10.10
N SER A 116 -4.21 -7.29 -10.55
CA SER A 116 -2.78 -6.97 -10.55
C SER A 116 -2.44 -5.71 -11.37
N LEU A 117 -3.12 -5.50 -12.50
CA LEU A 117 -2.98 -4.28 -13.29
C LEU A 117 -3.56 -3.05 -12.59
N ILE A 118 -4.71 -3.19 -11.91
CA ILE A 118 -5.28 -2.12 -11.08
C ILE A 118 -4.28 -1.72 -9.98
N TRP A 119 -3.69 -2.70 -9.29
CA TRP A 119 -2.65 -2.46 -8.29
C TRP A 119 -1.43 -1.77 -8.87
N PHE A 120 -1.05 -2.08 -10.12
CA PHE A 120 0.00 -1.35 -10.84
C PHE A 120 -0.33 0.13 -11.00
N PHE A 121 -1.52 0.47 -11.47
CA PHE A 121 -1.91 1.87 -11.64
C PHE A 121 -1.98 2.63 -10.31
N ILE A 122 -2.50 2.00 -9.25
CA ILE A 122 -2.53 2.60 -7.90
C ILE A 122 -1.09 2.83 -7.40
N CYS A 123 -0.22 1.83 -7.52
CA CYS A 123 1.20 1.97 -7.16
C CYS A 123 1.89 3.06 -7.98
N PHE A 124 1.54 3.19 -9.27
CA PHE A 124 2.07 4.22 -10.15
C PHE A 124 1.67 5.62 -9.70
N LEU A 125 0.38 5.86 -9.46
CA LEU A 125 -0.13 7.15 -8.99
C LEU A 125 0.50 7.56 -7.65
N LEU A 126 0.56 6.63 -6.70
CA LEU A 126 1.16 6.87 -5.39
C LEU A 126 2.66 7.18 -5.51
N SER A 127 3.39 6.36 -6.28
CA SER A 127 4.84 6.54 -6.49
C SER A 127 5.15 7.83 -7.23
N LEU A 128 4.32 8.23 -8.20
CA LEU A 128 4.43 9.50 -8.91
C LEU A 128 4.22 10.68 -7.95
N ALA A 129 3.17 10.64 -7.13
CA ALA A 129 2.89 11.67 -6.12
C ALA A 129 4.07 11.83 -5.16
N MET A 130 4.67 10.71 -4.72
CA MET A 130 5.86 10.73 -3.87
C MET A 130 7.09 11.32 -4.57
N THR A 131 7.30 11.01 -5.86
CA THR A 131 8.39 11.64 -6.63
C THR A 131 8.22 13.14 -6.74
N VAL A 132 7.00 13.62 -7.01
CA VAL A 132 6.70 15.05 -7.06
C VAL A 132 6.94 15.68 -5.69
N ALA A 133 6.52 15.03 -4.60
CA ALA A 133 6.76 15.49 -3.24
C ALA A 133 8.26 15.57 -2.90
N PHE A 134 9.07 14.57 -3.29
CA PHE A 134 10.53 14.60 -3.11
C PHE A 134 11.21 15.71 -3.91
N ARG A 135 10.72 16.01 -5.12
CA ARG A 135 11.24 17.13 -5.93
C ARG A 135 10.90 18.48 -5.31
N LYS A 136 9.67 18.66 -4.80
CA LYS A 136 9.23 19.90 -4.15
C LYS A 136 9.90 20.11 -2.78
N GLY A 137 10.15 19.04 -2.04
CA GLY A 137 10.70 19.08 -0.70
C GLY A 137 12.19 18.80 -0.62
N LYS A 138 13.07 19.58 -1.29
CA LYS A 138 14.53 19.58 -1.02
C LYS A 138 14.77 19.66 0.51
N ILE A 139 14.92 18.49 1.13
CA ILE A 139 15.41 18.20 2.48
C ILE A 139 16.46 17.12 2.30
#